data_AF-A0A841PTI0-F1
#
_entry.id   AF-A0A841PTI0-F1
#
_cell.length_a   1.000
_cell.length_b   1.000
_cell.length_c   1.000
_cell.angle_alpha   90.00
_cell.angle_beta   90.00
_cell.angle_gamma   90.00
#
_symmetry.space_group_name_H-M   'P 1'
#
loop_
_entity.id
_entity.type
_entity.pdbx_description
1 polymer ?
#
loop_
_entity_poly.entity_id
_entity_poly.type
_entity_poly.pdbx_seq_one_letter_code
_entity_poly.pdbx_strand_id
1 'polypeptide(L)' 'MRTWDRVGYSVSEVPFDHDLHEFIVTGKGGETIVTITPADLNDQAQLVADLDAGEDVDGWEDGKGNTINVEGGE' A
#
# COMPACT_ATOMS: atom_id res chain seq x y z
N MET A 1 2.11 -5.23 11.65
CA MET A 1 1.95 -6.25 10.59
C MET A 1 0.48 -6.56 10.43
N ARG A 2 -0.21 -5.62 9.80
CA ARG A 2 -1.59 -5.71 9.34
C ARG A 2 -1.58 -6.12 7.86
N THR A 3 -2.64 -6.78 7.44
CA THR A 3 -2.87 -7.14 6.05
C THR A 3 -4.29 -6.75 5.68
N TRP A 4 -4.44 -6.14 4.50
CA TRP A 4 -5.74 -5.75 3.95
C TRP A 4 -5.96 -6.51 2.66
N ASP A 5 -7.02 -7.30 2.61
CA ASP A 5 -7.40 -8.04 1.42
C ASP A 5 -8.46 -7.24 0.65
N ARG A 6 -8.19 -6.99 -0.63
CA ARG A 6 -9.05 -6.23 -1.53
C ARG A 6 -9.47 -7.10 -2.71
N VAL A 7 -10.48 -6.67 -3.44
CA VAL A 7 -10.95 -7.41 -4.62
C VAL A 7 -9.95 -7.23 -5.76
N GLY A 8 -8.95 -8.11 -5.83
CA GLY A 8 -7.95 -8.14 -6.91
C GLY A 8 -6.50 -8.03 -6.46
N TYR A 9 -6.26 -7.57 -5.22
CA TYR A 9 -4.94 -7.44 -4.64
C TYR A 9 -5.01 -7.49 -3.11
N SER A 10 -3.86 -7.66 -2.46
CA SER A 10 -3.72 -7.66 -1.01
C SER A 10 -2.57 -6.74 -0.63
N VAL A 11 -2.73 -5.96 0.43
CA VAL A 11 -1.73 -5.04 0.99
C VAL A 11 -1.16 -5.64 2.26
N SER A 12 0.16 -5.73 2.36
CA SER A 12 0.87 -6.25 3.53
C SER A 12 1.81 -5.20 4.11
N GLU A 13 1.62 -4.87 5.38
CA GLU A 13 2.51 -3.99 6.14
C GLU A 13 3.78 -4.74 6.56
N VAL A 14 4.93 -4.25 6.13
CA VAL A 14 6.25 -4.78 6.47
C VAL A 14 7.12 -3.71 7.16
N PRO A 15 7.95 -4.09 8.14
CA PRO A 15 8.87 -3.15 8.76
C PRO A 15 9.93 -2.68 7.76
N PHE A 16 10.20 -1.38 7.73
CA PHE A 16 11.19 -0.78 6.84
C PHE A 16 12.37 -0.17 7.61
N ASP A 17 12.16 0.97 8.28
CA ASP A 17 13.24 1.70 8.95
C ASP A 17 12.74 2.33 10.27
N HIS A 18 13.37 1.96 11.38
CA HIS A 18 12.95 2.36 12.73
C HIS A 18 11.46 2.08 13.00
N ASP A 19 10.65 3.13 13.09
CA ASP A 19 9.20 3.08 13.31
C ASP A 19 8.38 3.17 12.00
N LEU A 20 9.05 3.41 10.86
CA LEU A 20 8.43 3.44 9.53
C LEU A 20 8.25 2.04 8.97
N HIS A 21 7.08 1.83 8.40
CA HIS A 21 6.67 0.60 7.75
C HIS A 21 6.32 0.87 6.28
N GLU A 22 6.66 -0.08 5.43
CA GLU A 22 6.27 -0.10 4.02
C GLU A 22 5.04 -0.98 3.81
N PHE A 23 4.30 -0.72 2.73
CA PHE A 23 3.11 -1.47 2.38
C PHE A 23 3.30 -2.10 1.01
N ILE A 24 3.43 -3.42 1.01
CA ILE A 24 3.60 -4.19 -0.22
C ILE A 24 2.22 -4.51 -0.75
N VAL A 25 1.92 -4.01 -1.94
CA VAL A 25 0.71 -4.32 -2.68
C VAL A 25 1.01 -5.49 -3.62
N THR A 26 0.33 -6.60 -3.38
CA THR A 26 0.48 -7.85 -4.16
C THR A 26 -0.81 -8.15 -4.89
N GLY A 27 -0.72 -8.40 -6.20
CA GLY A 27 -1.86 -8.79 -7.02
C GLY A 27 -2.36 -10.19 -6.67
N LYS A 28 -3.52 -10.56 -7.21
CA LYS A 28 -4.15 -11.87 -7.02
C LYS A 28 -3.25 -13.06 -7.39
N GLY A 29 -2.27 -12.86 -8.28
CA GLY A 29 -1.29 -13.86 -8.67
C GLY A 29 -0.10 -14.00 -7.71
N GLY A 30 -0.03 -13.18 -6.65
CA GLY A 30 1.11 -13.12 -5.74
C GLY A 30 2.28 -12.29 -6.27
N GLU A 31 2.11 -11.59 -7.38
CA GLU A 31 3.10 -10.64 -7.90
C GLU A 31 3.04 -9.32 -7.12
N THR A 32 4.20 -8.77 -6.76
CA THR A 32 4.25 -7.42 -6.20
C THR A 32 3.94 -6.41 -7.30
N ILE A 33 2.86 -5.65 -7.12
CA ILE A 33 2.44 -4.57 -8.02
C ILE A 33 3.24 -3.32 -7.69
N VAL A 34 3.21 -2.89 -6.43
CA VAL A 34 3.89 -1.69 -5.94
C VAL A 34 4.25 -1.84 -4.46
N THR A 35 5.23 -1.07 -4.02
CA THR A 35 5.55 -0.89 -2.61
C THR A 35 5.35 0.57 -2.24
N ILE A 36 4.47 0.83 -1.29
CA ILE A 36 4.20 2.16 -0.77
C ILE A 36 5.15 2.42 0.39
N THR A 37 5.96 3.46 0.27
CA THR A 37 6.90 3.89 1.30
C THR A 37 6.42 5.23 1.86
N PRO A 38 5.70 5.29 3.00
CA PRO A 38 5.26 6.56 3.56
C PRO A 38 6.46 7.47 3.85
N ALA A 39 6.30 8.77 3.60
CA ALA A 39 7.36 9.76 3.83
C ALA A 39 7.69 9.94 5.32
N ASP A 40 6.65 9.91 6.17
CA ASP A 40 6.74 10.11 7.61
C ASP A 40 5.69 9.28 8.37
N LEU A 41 5.80 9.22 9.69
CA LEU A 41 4.86 8.48 10.56
C LEU A 41 3.41 8.98 10.45
N ASN A 42 3.20 10.25 10.10
CA ASN A 42 1.87 10.80 9.90
C ASN A 42 1.21 10.23 8.63
N ASP A 43 1.94 10.22 7.51
CA ASP A 43 1.49 9.61 6.25
C ASP A 43 1.22 8.11 6.44
N GLN A 44 2.08 7.40 7.17
CA GLN A 44 1.82 6.00 7.54
C GLN A 44 0.51 5.84 8.31
N ALA A 45 0.24 6.69 9.30
CA ALA A 45 -0.96 6.60 10.10
C ALA A 45 -2.23 6.89 9.29
N GLN A 46 -2.17 7.87 8.37
CA GLN A 46 -3.28 8.14 7.43
C GLN A 46 -3.50 6.96 6.50
N LEU A 47 -2.45 6.45 5.87
CA LEU A 47 -2.52 5.32 4.95
C LEU A 47 -3.17 4.09 5.60
N VAL A 48 -2.78 3.79 6.84
CA VAL A 48 -3.38 2.73 7.65
C VAL A 48 -4.85 3.00 7.95
N ALA A 49 -5.23 4.24 8.24
CA ALA A 49 -6.61 4.61 8.54
C ALA A 49 -7.51 4.51 7.29
N ASP A 50 -7.04 4.97 6.13
CA ASP A 50 -7.74 4.86 4.86
C ASP A 50 -7.90 3.38 4.46
N LEU A 51 -6.85 2.56 4.61
CA LEU A 51 -6.94 1.12 4.41
C LEU A 51 -7.92 0.43 5.38
N ASP A 52 -7.96 0.84 6.65
CA ASP A 52 -8.92 0.31 7.63
C ASP A 52 -10.37 0.75 7.33
N ALA A 53 -10.54 1.96 6.78
CA ALA A 53 -11.84 2.50 6.35
C ALA A 53 -12.40 1.79 5.11
N GLY A 54 -11.55 1.12 4.33
CA GLY A 54 -11.95 0.42 3.13
C GLY A 54 -11.52 1.09 1.82
N GLU A 55 -10.72 2.16 1.87
CA GLU A 55 -10.26 2.85 0.68
C GLU A 55 -9.28 2.00 -0.13
N ASP A 56 -9.27 2.25 -1.44
CA ASP A 56 -8.36 1.63 -2.39
C ASP A 56 -7.07 2.44 -2.52
N VAL A 57 -5.95 1.75 -2.73
CA VAL A 57 -4.64 2.38 -2.96
C VAL A 57 -4.46 2.87 -4.40
N ASP A 58 -5.44 2.60 -5.27
CA ASP A 58 -5.42 3.05 -6.66
C ASP A 58 -5.43 4.59 -6.73
N GLY A 59 -4.51 5.17 -7.49
CA GLY A 59 -4.36 6.61 -7.62
C GLY A 59 -3.61 7.29 -6.47
N TRP A 60 -3.16 6.55 -5.45
CA TRP A 60 -2.36 7.13 -4.36
C TRP A 60 -0.90 7.35 -4.77
N GLU A 61 -0.16 8.14 -4.00
CA GLU A 61 1.28 8.27 -4.17
C GLU A 61 2.02 7.14 -3.44
N ASP A 62 2.99 6.49 -4.10
CA ASP A 62 3.82 5.44 -3.50
C ASP A 62 4.87 5.97 -2.51
N GLY A 63 4.85 7.28 -2.24
CA GLY A 63 5.84 8.01 -1.44
C GLY A 63 7.22 8.17 -2.08
N LYS A 64 7.36 7.78 -3.35
CA LYS A 64 8.52 8.09 -4.20
C LYS A 64 8.14 9.04 -5.35
N GLY A 65 6.95 9.64 -5.27
CA GLY A 65 6.40 10.54 -6.29
C GLY A 65 5.78 9.82 -7.49
N ASN A 66 5.50 8.50 -7.39
CA ASN A 66 4.79 7.75 -8.42
C ASN A 66 3.33 7.53 -8.00
N THR A 67 2.42 7.67 -8.95
CA THR A 67 1.02 7.29 -8.75
C THR A 67 0.88 5.78 -8.87
N ILE A 68 0.23 5.17 -7.87
CA ILE A 68 -0.11 3.76 -7.82
C ILE A 68 -1.23 3.49 -8.81
N ASN A 69 -1.06 2.44 -9.61
CA ASN A 69 -2.08 1.95 -10.50
C ASN A 69 -2.22 0.45 -10.26
N VAL A 70 -3.27 0.04 -9.55
CA VAL A 70 -3.56 -1.39 -9.28
C VAL A 70 -4.35 -2.03 -10.41
N GLU A 71 -4.90 -1.23 -11.33
CA GLU A 71 -5.43 -1.69 -12.61
C GLU A 71 -4.30 -2.20 -13.52
N GLY A 72 -3.94 -3.47 -13.35
CA GLY A 72 -3.40 -4.28 -14.43
C GLY A 72 -4.56 -4.65 -15.38
N GLY A 73 -4.89 -3.75 -16.30
CA GLY A 73 -6.02 -3.95 -17.19
C GLY A 73 -5.89 -3.20 -18.51
N GLU A 74 -5.05 -3.70 -19.40
CA GLU A 74 -5.43 -4.10 -20.77
C GLU A 74 -4.58 -5.31 -21.23
#